data_AF-A0A8S9B5B1-F1
#
_entry.id   AF-A0A8S9B5B1-F1
#
_cell.length_a   1.000
_cell.length_b   1.000
_cell.length_c   1.000
_cell.angle_alpha   90.00
_cell.angle_beta   90.00
_cell.angle_gamma   90.00
#
_symmetry.space_group_name_H-M   'P 1'
#
loop_
_entity.id
_entity.type
_entity.pdbx_description
1 polymer ?
#
loop_
_entity_poly.entity_id
_entity_poly.type
_entity_poly.pdbx_seq_one_letter_code
_entity_poly.pdbx_strand_id
1 'polypeptide(L)'
;MAAPSTGPGILWVTSKIVQPEHLSESTYLSWYDNEHIPEILSVTPVTSLFRFRHVDPNADRPYLVTCPLQSITDASEFRKTSVKSAILPDENGVKGGSPHDCADLELRLYELVQKYEPNGAEATLGKTRTIVTGGFDLNDEVPEQEFHDWYDKEHLEKLSKLPGYLRTTRYKLLSYRTNADTRGVKGLPSRPQDEAAERKQPTKFHAVHEFSIDVEEMDNKAAMETIGTDWAKRIFANATKSEYGVYKLEKSFGDGKYFH
;
A
#
# COMPACT_ATOMS: atom_id res chain seq x y z
N MET A 1 -25.25 -14.57 -3.61
CA MET A 1 -24.07 -13.89 -3.03
C MET A 1 -22.84 -14.62 -3.55
N ALA A 2 -21.85 -13.91 -4.07
CA ALA A 2 -20.56 -14.53 -4.39
C ALA A 2 -19.94 -15.08 -3.09
N ALA A 3 -19.20 -16.20 -3.19
CA ALA A 3 -18.47 -16.73 -2.04
C ALA A 3 -17.48 -15.67 -1.52
N PRO A 4 -17.21 -15.61 -0.20
CA PRO A 4 -16.15 -14.75 0.33
C PRO A 4 -14.84 -15.11 -0.39
N SER A 5 -14.13 -14.11 -0.92
CA SER A 5 -12.82 -14.39 -1.51
C SER A 5 -11.88 -14.94 -0.44
N THR A 6 -11.04 -15.89 -0.85
CA THR A 6 -9.96 -16.46 -0.03
C THR A 6 -8.65 -16.44 -0.81
N GLY A 7 -8.61 -15.68 -1.91
CA GLY A 7 -7.46 -15.60 -2.80
C GLY A 7 -6.34 -14.76 -2.20
N PRO A 8 -5.19 -14.69 -2.90
CA PRO A 8 -4.10 -13.82 -2.52
C PRO A 8 -4.52 -12.35 -2.59
N GLY A 9 -3.83 -11.52 -1.82
CA GLY A 9 -4.13 -10.09 -1.75
C GLY A 9 -3.03 -9.32 -1.05
N ILE A 10 -3.26 -8.03 -0.82
CA ILE A 10 -2.27 -7.17 -0.18
C ILE A 10 -2.93 -6.34 0.93
N LEU A 11 -2.25 -6.24 2.07
CA LEU A 11 -2.54 -5.23 3.06
C LEU A 11 -1.65 -4.02 2.80
N TRP A 12 -2.28 -2.86 2.60
CA TRP A 12 -1.63 -1.61 2.23
C TRP A 12 -1.93 -0.55 3.29
N VAL A 13 -0.90 -0.07 3.98
CA VAL A 13 -1.06 0.85 5.12
C VAL A 13 -0.27 2.13 4.86
N THR A 14 -0.97 3.20 4.52
CA THR A 14 -0.37 4.53 4.40
C THR A 14 -0.54 5.30 5.70
N SER A 15 0.49 6.04 6.13
CA SER A 15 0.42 6.80 7.38
C SER A 15 1.18 8.12 7.35
N LYS A 16 0.81 8.99 8.29
CA LYS A 16 1.52 10.24 8.63
C LYS A 16 1.52 10.46 10.14
N ILE A 17 2.56 11.09 10.65
CA ILE A 17 2.62 11.52 12.06
C ILE A 17 1.73 12.75 12.22
N VAL A 18 0.85 12.75 13.23
CA VAL A 18 -0.08 13.86 13.52
C VAL A 18 0.21 14.58 14.84
N GLN A 19 1.20 14.10 15.59
CA GLN A 19 1.69 14.69 16.84
C GLN A 19 3.23 14.90 16.78
N PRO A 20 3.77 15.64 15.80
CA PRO A 20 5.22 15.80 15.61
C PRO A 20 5.95 16.45 16.80
N GLU A 21 5.24 17.18 17.66
CA GLU A 21 5.72 17.75 18.92
C GLU A 21 6.00 16.69 20.00
N HIS A 22 5.38 15.51 19.88
CA HIS A 22 5.46 14.42 20.85
C HIS A 22 6.14 13.17 20.28
N LEU A 23 6.14 13.01 18.96
CA LEU A 23 6.68 11.84 18.27
C LEU A 23 7.70 12.25 17.21
N SER A 24 8.95 11.88 17.41
CA SER A 24 9.96 11.96 16.35
C SER A 24 9.75 10.86 15.31
N GLU A 25 10.10 11.15 14.06
CA GLU A 25 10.10 10.15 12.99
C GLU A 25 10.97 8.94 13.36
N SER A 26 12.16 9.15 13.93
CA SER A 26 13.04 8.07 14.36
C SER A 26 12.38 7.11 15.36
N THR A 27 11.58 7.64 16.29
CA THR A 27 10.85 6.83 17.27
C THR A 27 9.73 6.05 16.60
N TYR A 28 8.98 6.69 15.69
CA TYR A 28 7.91 6.05 14.93
C TYR A 28 8.42 4.89 14.07
N LEU A 29 9.53 5.09 13.36
CA LEU A 29 10.16 4.07 12.53
C LEU A 29 10.79 2.96 13.38
N SER A 30 11.39 3.29 14.53
CA SER A 30 11.90 2.29 15.47
C SER A 30 10.79 1.39 16.00
N TRP A 31 9.60 1.93 16.27
CA TRP A 31 8.43 1.14 16.66
C TRP A 31 8.05 0.14 15.55
N TYR A 32 7.96 0.57 14.29
CA TYR A 32 7.72 -0.34 13.17
C TYR A 32 8.79 -1.42 13.07
N ASP A 33 10.06 -1.00 13.09
CA ASP A 33 11.21 -1.85 12.80
C ASP A 33 11.50 -2.88 13.90
N ASN A 34 11.28 -2.51 15.18
CA ASN A 34 11.75 -3.27 16.33
C ASN A 34 10.61 -3.85 17.21
N GLU A 35 9.37 -3.34 17.09
CA GLU A 35 8.23 -3.85 17.85
C GLU A 35 7.13 -4.40 16.92
N HIS A 36 6.54 -3.56 16.08
CA HIS A 36 5.29 -3.90 15.39
C HIS A 36 5.44 -4.92 14.26
N ILE A 37 6.39 -4.73 13.35
CA ILE A 37 6.62 -5.68 12.24
C ILE A 37 7.13 -7.03 12.76
N PRO A 38 8.10 -7.09 13.70
CA PRO A 38 8.49 -8.35 14.34
C PRO A 38 7.31 -9.07 15.02
N GLU A 39 6.42 -8.33 15.72
CA GLU A 39 5.21 -8.91 16.30
C GLU A 39 4.31 -9.51 15.22
N ILE A 40 4.02 -8.78 14.13
CA ILE A 40 3.19 -9.27 13.02
C ILE A 40 3.72 -10.60 12.49
N LEU A 41 5.03 -10.68 12.21
CA LEU A 41 5.68 -11.90 11.72
C LEU A 41 5.58 -13.07 12.71
N SER A 42 5.47 -12.79 14.02
CA SER A 42 5.37 -13.82 15.06
C SER A 42 3.95 -14.34 15.30
N VAL A 43 2.92 -13.52 15.05
CA VAL A 43 1.52 -13.85 15.40
C VAL A 43 0.60 -14.10 14.20
N THR A 44 1.10 -13.89 12.99
CA THR A 44 0.35 -14.06 11.73
C THR A 44 1.05 -15.05 10.77
N PRO A 45 0.35 -15.59 9.76
CA PRO A 45 0.96 -16.42 8.72
C PRO A 45 1.85 -15.67 7.71
N VAL A 46 1.95 -14.34 7.82
CA VAL A 46 2.70 -13.49 6.89
C VAL A 46 4.19 -13.79 6.98
N THR A 47 4.86 -13.88 5.83
CA THR A 47 6.31 -14.14 5.76
C THR A 47 7.13 -12.93 5.35
N SER A 48 6.51 -11.87 4.83
CA SER A 48 7.21 -10.67 4.38
C SER A 48 6.41 -9.40 4.66
N LEU A 49 7.09 -8.37 5.13
CA LEU A 49 6.58 -7.00 5.20
C LEU A 49 7.63 -6.04 4.65
N PHE A 50 7.16 -4.93 4.10
CA PHE A 50 8.00 -3.94 3.46
C PHE A 50 7.63 -2.57 3.98
N ARG A 51 8.65 -1.79 4.36
CA ARG A 51 8.51 -0.38 4.66
C ARG A 51 9.06 0.42 3.49
N PHE A 52 8.24 1.34 3.01
CA PHE A 52 8.50 2.20 1.89
C PHE A 52 8.32 3.67 2.31
N ARG A 53 8.99 4.56 1.60
CA ARG A 53 8.85 6.01 1.74
C ARG A 53 8.42 6.62 0.42
N HIS A 54 7.43 7.50 0.48
CA HIS A 54 7.02 8.28 -0.68
C HIS A 54 8.18 9.20 -1.13
N VAL A 55 8.39 9.32 -2.43
CA VAL A 55 9.55 10.05 -2.97
C VAL A 55 9.32 11.57 -3.03
N ASP A 56 8.07 12.02 -3.12
CA ASP A 56 7.72 13.43 -2.87
C ASP A 56 7.86 13.72 -1.36
N PRO A 57 8.79 14.62 -0.96
CA PRO A 57 8.99 14.99 0.44
C PRO A 57 7.79 15.72 1.05
N ASN A 58 6.86 16.22 0.22
CA ASN A 58 5.65 16.93 0.66
C ASN A 58 4.39 16.06 0.62
N ALA A 59 4.51 14.76 0.36
CA ALA A 59 3.37 13.87 0.36
C ALA A 59 2.65 13.88 1.72
N ASP A 60 1.32 14.03 1.70
CA ASP A 60 0.51 14.06 2.93
C ASP A 60 0.71 12.82 3.79
N ARG A 61 0.81 11.64 3.15
CA ARG A 61 1.08 10.34 3.79
C ARG A 61 2.42 9.77 3.30
N PRO A 62 3.55 10.16 3.92
CA PRO A 62 4.88 9.82 3.42
C PRO A 62 5.31 8.38 3.70
N TYR A 63 4.64 7.67 4.61
CA TYR A 63 5.02 6.33 5.04
C TYR A 63 4.07 5.28 4.49
N LEU A 64 4.64 4.19 3.99
CA LEU A 64 3.91 3.02 3.54
C LEU A 64 4.48 1.77 4.21
N VAL A 65 3.60 0.96 4.79
CA VAL A 65 3.89 -0.43 5.14
C VAL A 65 2.95 -1.31 4.32
N THR A 66 3.52 -2.29 3.63
CA THR A 66 2.75 -3.21 2.79
C THR A 66 3.14 -4.66 3.05
N CYS A 67 2.16 -5.54 2.92
CA CYS A 67 2.26 -6.95 3.28
C CYS A 67 1.49 -7.78 2.25
N PRO A 68 2.19 -8.56 1.39
CA PRO A 68 1.58 -9.61 0.59
C PRO A 68 0.88 -10.64 1.49
N LEU A 69 -0.29 -11.09 1.07
CA LEU A 69 -1.09 -12.10 1.74
C LEU A 69 -1.31 -13.27 0.79
N GLN A 70 -1.01 -14.49 1.24
CA GLN A 70 -1.32 -15.71 0.50
C GLN A 70 -2.82 -15.98 0.49
N SER A 71 -3.51 -15.64 1.58
CA SER A 71 -4.96 -15.53 1.64
C SER A 71 -5.37 -14.21 2.27
N ILE A 72 -6.32 -13.49 1.66
CA ILE A 72 -6.92 -12.29 2.26
C ILE A 72 -7.57 -12.55 3.62
N THR A 73 -7.91 -13.79 3.96
CA THR A 73 -8.45 -14.14 5.28
C THR A 73 -7.42 -13.95 6.40
N ASP A 74 -6.13 -14.01 6.08
CA ASP A 74 -5.03 -13.84 7.03
C ASP A 74 -4.98 -12.41 7.58
N ALA A 75 -5.59 -11.45 6.88
CA ALA A 75 -5.76 -10.08 7.38
C ALA A 75 -6.51 -10.02 8.73
N SER A 76 -7.35 -11.02 9.04
CA SER A 76 -8.04 -11.10 10.33
C SER A 76 -7.10 -11.39 11.51
N GLU A 77 -5.93 -12.00 11.26
CA GLU A 77 -4.96 -12.35 12.29
C GLU A 77 -4.22 -11.13 12.85
N PHE A 78 -4.20 -10.02 12.11
CA PHE A 78 -3.70 -8.71 12.57
C PHE A 78 -4.48 -8.15 13.76
N ARG A 79 -5.65 -8.71 14.11
CA ARG A 79 -6.33 -8.37 15.36
C ARG A 79 -5.49 -8.71 16.60
N LYS A 80 -4.59 -9.69 16.50
CA LYS A 80 -3.72 -10.16 17.59
C LYS A 80 -2.59 -9.20 17.95
N THR A 81 -2.27 -8.25 17.06
CA THR A 81 -1.19 -7.29 17.31
C THR A 81 -1.54 -6.33 18.44
N SER A 82 -0.50 -5.95 19.19
CA SER A 82 -0.57 -5.00 20.27
C SER A 82 -1.06 -3.64 19.78
N VAL A 83 -1.89 -3.00 20.60
CA VAL A 83 -2.48 -1.69 20.31
C VAL A 83 -1.83 -0.56 21.11
N LYS A 84 -0.81 -0.90 21.91
CA LYS A 84 -0.03 0.05 22.71
C LYS A 84 1.44 -0.30 22.62
N SER A 85 2.29 0.71 22.75
CA SER A 85 3.74 0.58 22.81
C SER A 85 4.32 1.47 23.90
N ALA A 86 5.33 0.97 24.60
CA ALA A 86 6.02 1.73 25.65
C ALA A 86 6.79 2.95 25.12
N ILE A 87 7.15 2.97 23.82
CA ILE A 87 7.92 4.06 23.21
C ILE A 87 7.04 5.07 22.48
N LEU A 88 5.78 4.71 22.16
CA LEU A 88 4.85 5.62 21.52
C LEU A 88 4.15 6.51 22.55
N PRO A 89 3.99 7.82 22.26
CA PRO A 89 3.18 8.71 23.07
C PRO A 89 1.69 8.53 22.80
N ASP A 90 0.86 8.86 23.79
CA ASP A 90 -0.55 9.17 23.57
C ASP A 90 -0.72 10.59 23.00
N GLU A 91 -1.97 11.05 22.89
CA GLU A 91 -2.30 12.38 22.35
C GLU A 91 -1.80 13.55 23.20
N ASN A 92 -1.39 13.30 24.45
CA ASN A 92 -0.84 14.31 25.36
C ASN A 92 0.67 14.17 25.54
N GLY A 93 1.34 13.32 24.75
CA GLY A 93 2.77 13.08 24.83
C GLY A 93 3.20 12.07 25.91
N VAL A 94 2.26 11.39 26.57
CA VAL A 94 2.58 10.40 27.61
C VAL A 94 2.91 9.06 26.98
N LYS A 95 4.08 8.49 27.30
CA LYS A 95 4.52 7.18 26.81
C LYS A 95 3.55 6.06 27.20
N GLY A 96 3.47 5.01 26.36
CA GLY A 96 2.52 3.92 26.55
C GLY A 96 1.26 4.04 25.69
N GLY A 97 1.29 4.93 24.69
CA GLY A 97 0.18 5.20 23.77
C GLY A 97 0.06 4.17 22.65
N SER A 98 -0.93 4.39 21.81
CA SER A 98 -1.23 3.65 20.58
C SER A 98 -0.62 4.34 19.36
N PRO A 99 -0.24 3.61 18.30
CA PRO A 99 0.07 4.25 17.02
C PRO A 99 -1.08 5.12 16.50
N HIS A 100 -2.34 4.75 16.81
CA HIS A 100 -3.52 5.53 16.47
C HIS A 100 -3.68 6.80 17.32
N ASP A 101 -2.87 7.02 18.36
CA ASP A 101 -2.89 8.26 19.13
C ASP A 101 -2.03 9.35 18.46
N CYS A 102 -0.90 8.95 17.88
CA CYS A 102 0.18 9.83 17.41
C CYS A 102 0.40 9.83 15.89
N ALA A 103 -0.22 8.90 15.18
CA ALA A 103 -0.20 8.82 13.72
C ALA A 103 -1.61 8.59 13.16
N ASP A 104 -1.83 9.08 11.95
CA ASP A 104 -3.00 8.82 11.13
C ASP A 104 -2.66 7.65 10.19
N LEU A 105 -3.38 6.52 10.35
CA LEU A 105 -3.17 5.29 9.60
C LEU A 105 -4.42 4.94 8.79
N GLU A 106 -4.26 4.78 7.49
CA GLU A 106 -5.28 4.25 6.61
C GLU A 106 -4.89 2.83 6.20
N LEU A 107 -5.66 1.83 6.64
CA LEU A 107 -5.48 0.44 6.25
C LEU A 107 -6.40 0.12 5.07
N ARG A 108 -5.84 -0.49 4.01
CA ARG A 108 -6.60 -0.96 2.86
C ARG A 108 -6.30 -2.45 2.64
N LEU A 109 -7.36 -3.25 2.49
CA LEU A 109 -7.26 -4.66 2.11
C LEU A 109 -7.74 -4.82 0.68
N TYR A 110 -6.88 -5.46 -0.11
CA TYR A 110 -7.01 -5.59 -1.54
C TYR A 110 -6.93 -7.06 -1.96
N GLU A 111 -7.81 -7.49 -2.86
CA GLU A 111 -7.75 -8.81 -3.53
C GLU A 111 -6.92 -8.72 -4.81
N LEU A 112 -6.03 -9.67 -5.04
CA LEU A 112 -5.26 -9.74 -6.28
C LEU A 112 -6.17 -10.14 -7.45
N VAL A 113 -6.22 -9.31 -8.48
CA VAL A 113 -6.97 -9.60 -9.72
C VAL A 113 -6.06 -9.97 -10.89
N GLN A 114 -4.79 -9.52 -10.86
CA GLN A 114 -3.83 -9.85 -11.90
C GLN A 114 -2.40 -9.81 -11.36
N LYS A 115 -1.60 -10.78 -11.77
CA LYS A 115 -0.13 -10.77 -11.65
C LYS A 115 0.47 -10.90 -13.04
N TYR A 116 1.26 -9.91 -13.46
CA TYR A 116 2.00 -9.92 -14.72
C TYR A 116 3.50 -9.87 -14.43
N GLU A 117 4.15 -11.01 -14.63
CA GLU A 117 5.56 -11.27 -14.28
C GLU A 117 6.23 -12.00 -15.47
N PRO A 118 6.57 -11.27 -16.56
CA PRO A 118 6.94 -11.89 -17.83
C PRO A 118 8.26 -12.68 -17.80
N ASN A 119 9.13 -12.36 -16.84
CA ASN A 119 10.43 -13.01 -16.67
C ASN A 119 10.43 -14.10 -15.58
N GLY A 120 9.27 -14.40 -14.99
CA GLY A 120 9.10 -15.40 -13.93
C GLY A 120 9.54 -14.94 -12.54
N ALA A 121 9.13 -15.70 -11.52
CA ALA A 121 9.31 -15.32 -10.11
C ALA A 121 10.78 -15.24 -9.67
N GLU A 122 11.64 -16.16 -10.12
CA GLU A 122 13.07 -16.13 -9.77
C GLU A 122 13.77 -14.84 -10.23
N ALA A 123 13.29 -14.25 -11.32
CA ALA A 123 13.82 -12.99 -11.82
C ALA A 123 13.45 -11.79 -10.93
N THR A 124 12.41 -11.88 -10.08
CA THR A 124 11.88 -10.76 -9.29
C THR A 124 12.15 -10.86 -7.78
N LEU A 125 12.29 -12.07 -7.25
CA LEU A 125 12.38 -12.32 -5.80
C LEU A 125 13.44 -11.47 -5.09
N GLY A 126 13.00 -10.66 -4.13
CA GLY A 126 13.87 -9.86 -3.26
C GLY A 126 14.62 -8.72 -3.98
N LYS A 127 14.25 -8.39 -5.22
CA LYS A 127 14.95 -7.36 -6.01
C LYS A 127 14.28 -5.99 -5.99
N THR A 128 13.08 -5.87 -5.46
CA THR A 128 12.31 -4.62 -5.45
C THR A 128 13.08 -3.53 -4.71
N ARG A 129 13.25 -2.38 -5.36
CA ARG A 129 13.87 -1.16 -4.80
C ARG A 129 12.92 0.03 -4.88
N THR A 130 12.13 0.09 -5.95
CA THR A 130 11.14 1.15 -6.18
C THR A 130 9.80 0.53 -6.55
N ILE A 131 8.72 1.14 -6.08
CA ILE A 131 7.37 0.83 -6.55
C ILE A 131 6.68 2.09 -7.07
N VAL A 132 5.99 1.94 -8.20
CA VAL A 132 5.08 2.95 -8.76
C VAL A 132 3.67 2.41 -8.65
N THR A 133 2.74 3.25 -8.21
CA THR A 133 1.35 2.86 -8.01
C THR A 133 0.39 3.70 -8.83
N GLY A 134 -0.68 3.07 -9.27
CA GLY A 134 -1.79 3.73 -9.96
C GLY A 134 -3.12 3.18 -9.45
N GLY A 135 -3.95 4.04 -8.88
CA GLY A 135 -5.28 3.72 -8.39
C GLY A 135 -6.36 4.46 -9.15
N PHE A 136 -7.49 3.80 -9.44
CA PHE A 136 -8.54 4.34 -10.29
C PHE A 136 -9.95 3.95 -9.81
N ASP A 137 -10.84 4.93 -9.85
CA ASP A 137 -12.28 4.75 -10.04
C ASP A 137 -12.64 5.28 -11.44
N LEU A 138 -13.46 4.55 -12.19
CA LEU A 138 -13.86 4.91 -13.56
C LEU A 138 -15.33 5.32 -13.58
N ASN A 139 -15.70 6.22 -14.51
CA ASN A 139 -17.09 6.50 -14.84
C ASN A 139 -17.66 5.41 -15.78
N ASP A 140 -18.94 5.52 -16.13
CA ASP A 140 -19.64 4.55 -16.99
C ASP A 140 -19.23 4.60 -18.48
N GLU A 141 -18.49 5.62 -18.92
CA GLU A 141 -18.03 5.78 -20.32
C GLU A 141 -16.89 4.80 -20.67
N VAL A 142 -16.21 4.27 -19.66
CA VAL A 142 -15.18 3.23 -19.80
C VAL A 142 -15.63 2.00 -19.02
N PRO A 143 -16.14 0.97 -19.72
CA PRO A 143 -16.47 -0.30 -19.08
C PRO A 143 -15.25 -0.86 -18.32
N GLU A 144 -15.48 -1.50 -17.18
CA GLU A 144 -14.41 -2.12 -16.39
C GLU A 144 -13.55 -3.10 -17.23
N GLN A 145 -14.16 -3.81 -18.19
CA GLN A 145 -13.43 -4.68 -19.11
C GLN A 145 -12.52 -3.91 -20.06
N GLU A 146 -12.89 -2.70 -20.51
CA GLU A 146 -12.02 -1.86 -21.35
C GLU A 146 -10.76 -1.45 -20.57
N PHE A 147 -10.90 -1.17 -19.27
CA PHE A 147 -9.77 -0.89 -18.39
C PHE A 147 -8.85 -2.09 -18.20
N HIS A 148 -9.40 -3.28 -18.01
CA HIS A 148 -8.60 -4.51 -17.93
C HIS A 148 -7.90 -4.81 -19.26
N ASP A 149 -8.62 -4.65 -20.38
CA ASP A 149 -8.07 -4.84 -21.72
C ASP A 149 -6.93 -3.87 -22.02
N TRP A 150 -7.01 -2.61 -21.58
CA TRP A 150 -5.92 -1.64 -21.71
C TRP A 150 -4.66 -2.11 -20.98
N TYR A 151 -4.80 -2.62 -19.76
CA TYR A 151 -3.68 -3.21 -19.03
C TYR A 151 -3.07 -4.38 -19.79
N ASP A 152 -3.90 -5.35 -20.19
CA ASP A 152 -3.47 -6.63 -20.77
C ASP A 152 -2.85 -6.47 -22.16
N LYS A 153 -3.46 -5.63 -22.99
CA LYS A 153 -3.15 -5.54 -24.43
C LYS A 153 -2.19 -4.41 -24.77
N GLU A 154 -1.91 -3.49 -23.84
CA GLU A 154 -1.06 -2.33 -24.12
C GLU A 154 -0.12 -1.97 -22.96
N HIS A 155 -0.66 -1.63 -21.80
CA HIS A 155 0.12 -0.94 -20.77
C HIS A 155 1.21 -1.84 -20.16
N LEU A 156 0.88 -3.09 -19.84
CA LEU A 156 1.81 -4.03 -19.21
C LEU A 156 3.00 -4.37 -20.12
N GLU A 157 2.76 -4.56 -21.42
CA GLU A 157 3.83 -4.83 -22.38
C GLU A 157 4.78 -3.64 -22.49
N LYS A 158 4.24 -2.42 -22.61
CA LYS A 158 5.05 -1.18 -22.67
C LYS A 158 5.86 -0.98 -21.39
N LEU A 159 5.22 -1.12 -20.24
CA LEU A 159 5.87 -0.95 -18.94
C LEU A 159 6.98 -1.98 -18.72
N SER A 160 6.79 -3.21 -19.19
CA SER A 160 7.79 -4.27 -19.05
C SER A 160 9.09 -4.07 -19.80
N LYS A 161 9.12 -3.09 -20.73
CA LYS A 161 10.31 -2.71 -21.48
C LYS A 161 11.16 -1.67 -20.74
N LEU A 162 10.65 -1.09 -19.65
CA LEU A 162 11.41 -0.13 -18.86
C LEU A 162 12.56 -0.81 -18.12
N PRO A 163 13.72 -0.14 -17.98
CA PRO A 163 14.85 -0.66 -17.21
C PRO A 163 14.44 -1.03 -15.78
N GLY A 164 14.91 -2.18 -15.33
CA GLY A 164 14.67 -2.67 -13.97
C GLY A 164 13.24 -3.14 -13.70
N TYR A 165 12.33 -3.17 -14.67
CA TYR A 165 10.98 -3.69 -14.46
C TYR A 165 11.01 -5.14 -13.96
N LEU A 166 10.27 -5.41 -12.87
CA LEU A 166 10.14 -6.74 -12.29
C LEU A 166 8.78 -7.35 -12.63
N ARG A 167 7.71 -6.69 -12.19
CA ARG A 167 6.33 -7.15 -12.37
C ARG A 167 5.32 -6.06 -12.08
N THR A 168 4.07 -6.37 -12.43
CA THR A 168 2.90 -5.61 -12.03
C THR A 168 1.94 -6.54 -11.33
N THR A 169 1.42 -6.09 -10.19
CA THR A 169 0.27 -6.71 -9.54
C THR A 169 -0.87 -5.70 -9.50
N ARG A 170 -2.08 -6.15 -9.82
CA ARG A 170 -3.29 -5.33 -9.79
C ARG A 170 -4.28 -5.93 -8.84
N TYR A 171 -5.01 -5.06 -8.18
CA TYR A 171 -5.89 -5.40 -7.10
C TYR A 171 -7.23 -4.69 -7.18
N LYS A 172 -8.21 -5.25 -6.50
CA LYS A 172 -9.52 -4.67 -6.23
C LYS A 172 -9.69 -4.45 -4.74
N LEU A 173 -10.13 -3.26 -4.34
CA LEU A 173 -10.39 -2.92 -2.94
C LEU A 173 -11.51 -3.80 -2.39
N LEU A 174 -11.24 -4.45 -1.26
CA LEU A 174 -12.24 -5.21 -0.51
C LEU A 174 -12.78 -4.43 0.68
N SER A 175 -11.88 -3.79 1.42
CA SER A 175 -12.23 -2.96 2.56
C SER A 175 -11.13 -1.96 2.85
N TYR A 176 -11.49 -0.90 3.57
CA TYR A 176 -10.55 0.05 4.11
C TYR A 176 -10.99 0.44 5.52
N ARG A 177 -10.06 0.92 6.33
CA ARG A 177 -10.30 1.39 7.69
C ARG A 177 -9.51 2.66 7.96
N THR A 178 -10.23 3.63 8.49
CA THR A 178 -9.69 4.85 9.10
C THR A 178 -9.16 4.57 10.50
N ASN A 179 -8.54 5.57 11.12
CA ASN A 179 -8.24 5.51 12.56
C ASN A 179 -9.51 5.35 13.39
N ALA A 180 -10.60 6.06 13.04
CA ALA A 180 -11.89 5.96 13.74
C ALA A 180 -12.45 4.52 13.69
N ASP A 181 -12.44 3.89 12.51
CA ASP A 181 -12.88 2.49 12.36
C ASP A 181 -12.00 1.54 13.17
N THR A 182 -10.68 1.75 13.13
CA THR A 182 -9.72 0.87 13.81
C THR A 182 -9.85 0.96 15.32
N ARG A 183 -10.09 2.16 15.87
CA ARG A 183 -10.38 2.33 17.30
C ARG A 183 -11.58 1.52 17.75
N GLY A 184 -12.67 1.57 16.99
CA GLY A 184 -13.87 0.77 17.28
C GLY A 184 -13.58 -0.73 17.30
N VAL A 185 -12.84 -1.24 16.30
CA VAL A 185 -12.46 -2.66 16.20
C VAL A 185 -11.52 -3.10 17.34
N LYS A 186 -10.59 -2.23 17.75
CA LYS A 186 -9.57 -2.53 18.77
C LYS A 186 -10.01 -2.15 20.20
N GLY A 187 -11.23 -1.63 20.39
CA GLY A 187 -11.75 -1.24 21.70
C GLY A 187 -11.05 -0.02 22.32
N LEU A 188 -10.48 0.85 21.48
CA LEU A 188 -9.88 2.11 21.93
C LEU A 188 -10.96 3.20 22.06
N PRO A 189 -10.82 4.20 22.96
CA PRO A 189 -11.78 5.29 23.11
C PRO A 189 -12.01 6.05 21.79
N SER A 190 -13.23 6.48 21.47
CA SER A 190 -13.46 7.35 20.30
C SER A 190 -12.80 8.72 20.49
N ARG A 191 -12.40 9.38 19.39
CA ARG A 191 -11.83 10.73 19.44
C ARG A 191 -12.46 11.63 18.37
N PRO A 192 -12.93 12.85 18.73
CA PRO A 192 -13.54 13.77 17.78
C PRO A 192 -12.65 14.12 16.58
N GLN A 193 -11.33 14.22 16.78
CA GLN A 193 -10.38 14.54 15.72
C GLN A 193 -10.24 13.42 14.67
N ASP A 194 -10.45 12.15 15.04
CA ASP A 194 -10.41 11.04 14.08
C ASP A 194 -11.67 11.04 13.19
N GLU A 195 -12.81 11.50 13.71
CA GLU A 195 -14.07 11.62 12.96
C GLU A 195 -14.10 12.84 12.02
N ALA A 196 -13.47 13.94 12.44
CA ALA A 196 -13.36 15.16 11.63
C ALA A 196 -12.41 15.01 10.43
N ALA A 197 -11.47 14.06 10.48
CA ALA A 197 -10.40 13.91 9.51
C ALA A 197 -10.76 13.11 8.24
N GLU A 198 -11.73 12.17 8.27
CA GLU A 198 -11.78 11.17 7.20
C GLU A 198 -13.19 10.75 6.75
N ARG A 199 -13.38 10.73 5.42
CA ARG A 199 -14.21 9.76 4.65
C ARG A 199 -14.08 10.03 3.15
N LYS A 200 -12.90 9.80 2.59
CA LYS A 200 -12.77 9.61 1.13
C LYS A 200 -12.39 8.17 0.88
N GLN A 201 -13.38 7.36 0.50
CA GLN A 201 -13.16 5.97 0.12
C GLN A 201 -11.98 5.87 -0.86
N PRO A 202 -10.97 5.01 -0.60
CA PRO A 202 -9.88 4.74 -1.53
C PRO A 202 -10.35 4.31 -2.91
N THR A 203 -9.49 4.46 -3.91
CA THR A 203 -9.77 3.98 -5.27
C THR A 203 -10.07 2.46 -5.28
N LYS A 204 -11.04 2.05 -6.11
CA LYS A 204 -11.50 0.67 -6.27
C LYS A 204 -10.42 -0.22 -6.85
N PHE A 205 -9.69 0.25 -7.86
CA PHE A 205 -8.57 -0.47 -8.46
C PHE A 205 -7.25 0.09 -7.96
N HIS A 206 -6.27 -0.79 -7.78
CA HIS A 206 -4.93 -0.42 -7.38
C HIS A 206 -3.91 -1.28 -8.12
N ALA A 207 -2.94 -0.66 -8.80
CA ALA A 207 -1.82 -1.33 -9.44
C ALA A 207 -0.53 -0.99 -8.71
N VAL A 208 0.35 -1.99 -8.55
CA VAL A 208 1.70 -1.85 -8.02
C VAL A 208 2.67 -2.37 -9.07
N HIS A 209 3.53 -1.48 -9.54
CA HIS A 209 4.58 -1.75 -10.51
C HIS A 209 5.92 -1.76 -9.79
N GLU A 210 6.59 -2.91 -9.76
CA GLU A 210 7.85 -3.10 -9.04
C GLU A 210 9.05 -2.97 -9.97
N PHE A 211 10.08 -2.27 -9.49
CA PHE A 211 11.34 -2.06 -10.19
C PHE A 211 12.53 -2.43 -9.30
N SER A 212 13.58 -2.98 -9.91
CA SER A 212 14.85 -3.34 -9.25
C SER A 212 15.88 -2.21 -9.20
N ILE A 213 15.50 -1.02 -9.65
CA ILE A 213 16.36 0.16 -9.69
C ILE A 213 15.87 1.19 -8.66
N ASP A 214 16.78 2.03 -8.19
CA ASP A 214 16.43 3.16 -7.33
C ASP A 214 15.61 4.21 -8.11
N VAL A 215 14.80 5.00 -7.39
CA VAL A 215 13.92 6.00 -8.03
C VAL A 215 14.74 7.03 -8.83
N GLU A 216 15.95 7.33 -8.37
CA GLU A 216 16.87 8.26 -9.01
C GLU A 216 17.38 7.75 -10.38
N GLU A 217 17.30 6.44 -10.64
CA GLU A 217 17.69 5.80 -11.90
C GLU A 217 16.51 5.63 -12.88
N MET A 218 15.28 5.92 -12.44
CA MET A 218 14.10 5.76 -13.30
C MET A 218 14.09 6.76 -14.45
N ASP A 219 13.91 6.25 -15.67
CA ASP A 219 13.62 7.10 -16.83
C ASP A 219 12.16 7.57 -16.76
N ASN A 220 11.94 8.68 -16.06
CA ASN A 220 10.61 9.28 -15.91
C ASN A 220 9.97 9.64 -17.25
N LYS A 221 10.76 10.01 -18.27
CA LYS A 221 10.22 10.34 -19.58
C LYS A 221 9.68 9.07 -20.25
N ALA A 222 10.48 8.01 -20.31
CA ALA A 222 10.05 6.74 -20.86
C ALA A 222 8.86 6.16 -20.08
N ALA A 223 8.85 6.29 -18.75
CA ALA A 223 7.71 5.89 -17.92
C ALA A 223 6.42 6.63 -18.30
N MET A 224 6.48 7.95 -18.47
CA MET A 224 5.32 8.75 -18.91
C MET A 224 4.87 8.40 -20.34
N GLU A 225 5.79 8.03 -21.23
CA GLU A 225 5.44 7.57 -22.58
C GLU A 225 4.60 6.27 -22.56
N THR A 226 4.75 5.41 -21.55
CA THR A 226 3.94 4.18 -21.40
C THR A 226 2.45 4.44 -21.18
N ILE A 227 2.09 5.65 -20.74
CA ILE A 227 0.71 6.12 -20.53
C ILE A 227 0.35 7.29 -21.46
N GLY A 228 1.17 7.56 -22.48
CA GLY A 228 0.97 8.64 -23.45
C GLY A 228 0.13 8.25 -24.67
N THR A 229 -0.35 7.00 -24.74
CA THR A 229 -1.19 6.49 -25.83
C THR A 229 -2.59 7.07 -25.78
N ASP A 230 -3.31 7.01 -26.89
CA ASP A 230 -4.70 7.51 -26.93
C ASP A 230 -5.63 6.65 -26.08
N TRP A 231 -5.36 5.33 -25.97
CA TRP A 231 -6.12 4.46 -25.08
C TRP A 231 -5.86 4.80 -23.61
N ALA A 232 -4.60 4.96 -23.19
CA ALA A 232 -4.28 5.41 -21.84
C ALA A 232 -4.94 6.77 -21.54
N LYS A 233 -4.79 7.78 -22.42
CA LYS A 233 -5.45 9.08 -22.25
C LYS A 233 -6.96 8.95 -22.06
N ARG A 234 -7.62 8.06 -22.81
CA ARG A 234 -9.05 7.77 -22.65
C ARG A 234 -9.38 7.19 -21.28
N ILE A 235 -8.61 6.21 -20.79
CA ILE A 235 -8.78 5.67 -19.42
C ILE A 235 -8.66 6.78 -18.38
N PHE A 236 -7.59 7.57 -18.46
CA PHE A 236 -7.30 8.62 -17.47
C PHE A 236 -8.32 9.76 -17.52
N ALA A 237 -8.77 10.17 -18.70
CA ALA A 237 -9.80 11.20 -18.86
C ALA A 237 -11.17 10.81 -18.29
N ASN A 238 -11.41 9.51 -18.10
CA ASN A 238 -12.65 8.95 -17.56
C ASN A 238 -12.50 8.41 -16.12
N ALA A 239 -11.36 8.68 -15.48
CA ALA A 239 -11.18 8.40 -14.06
C ALA A 239 -11.93 9.44 -13.21
N THR A 240 -12.90 9.01 -12.39
CA THR A 240 -13.61 9.86 -11.43
C THR A 240 -12.77 10.11 -10.17
N LYS A 241 -11.88 9.17 -9.86
CA LYS A 241 -10.87 9.28 -8.82
C LYS A 241 -9.57 8.65 -9.32
N SER A 242 -8.45 9.30 -9.03
CA SER A 242 -7.14 8.71 -9.27
C SER A 242 -6.20 8.95 -8.09
N GLU A 243 -5.33 7.97 -7.84
CA GLU A 243 -4.31 8.00 -6.82
C GLU A 243 -3.00 7.51 -7.43
N TYR A 244 -1.93 8.29 -7.29
CA TYR A 244 -0.61 7.90 -7.76
C TYR A 244 0.39 8.07 -6.63
N GLY A 245 1.35 7.17 -6.58
CA GLY A 245 2.44 7.27 -5.62
C GLY A 245 3.66 6.54 -6.13
N VAL A 246 4.81 7.15 -5.92
CA VAL A 246 6.11 6.54 -6.20
C VAL A 246 6.81 6.41 -4.86
N TYR A 247 7.28 5.20 -4.56
CA TYR A 247 7.87 4.90 -3.26
C TYR A 247 9.21 4.18 -3.41
N LYS A 248 10.16 4.56 -2.56
CA LYS A 248 11.45 3.91 -2.38
C LYS A 248 11.38 2.90 -1.24
N LEU A 249 11.93 1.71 -1.44
CA LEU A 249 12.04 0.70 -0.38
C LEU A 249 13.03 1.21 0.67
N GLU A 250 12.57 1.29 1.92
CA GLU A 250 13.40 1.62 3.08
C GLU A 250 13.93 0.37 3.75
N LYS A 251 13.05 -0.63 3.95
CA LYS A 251 13.40 -1.85 4.67
C LYS A 251 12.49 -3.02 4.30
N SER A 252 13.10 -4.20 4.22
CA SER A 252 12.42 -5.47 4.00
C SER A 252 12.55 -6.33 5.26
N PHE A 253 11.50 -7.09 5.58
CA PHE A 253 11.42 -7.94 6.77
C PHE A 253 11.00 -9.36 6.41
N GLY A 254 11.31 -10.32 7.29
CA GLY A 254 11.03 -11.73 7.07
C GLY A 254 11.88 -12.31 5.94
N ASP A 255 11.27 -13.05 5.00
CA ASP A 255 11.99 -13.60 3.83
C ASP A 255 12.32 -12.53 2.76
N GLY A 256 11.72 -11.35 2.87
CA GLY A 256 11.86 -10.23 1.92
C GLY A 256 11.38 -10.50 0.50
N LYS A 257 10.51 -11.50 0.31
CA LYS A 257 10.01 -11.92 -1.00
C LYS A 257 8.59 -11.43 -1.22
N TYR A 258 8.47 -10.40 -2.03
CA TYR A 258 7.18 -9.85 -2.44
C TYR A 258 6.48 -10.89 -3.37
N PHE A 259 5.21 -11.25 -3.10
CA PHE A 259 4.41 -12.32 -3.75
C PHE A 259 5.20 -13.45 -4.44
N HIS A 260 5.40 -14.55 -3.71
CA HIS A 260 6.01 -15.78 -4.21
C HIS A 260 4.97 -16.90 -4.31
#